data_AF-A0A2H0KLK2-F1
#
_entry.id   AF-A0A2H0KLK2-F1
#
_cell.length_a   1.000
_cell.length_b   1.000
_cell.length_c   1.000
_cell.angle_alpha   90.00
_cell.angle_beta   90.00
_cell.angle_gamma   90.00
#
_symmetry.space_group_name_H-M   'P 1'
#
loop_
_entity.id
_entity.type
_entity.pdbx_description
1 polymer ?
#
loop_
_entity_poly.entity_id
_entity_poly.type
_entity_poly.pdbx_seq_one_letter_code
_entity_poly.pdbx_strand_id
1 'polypeptide(L)'
;MTTSDNIREERLKKLEKIRALGINPYPANFDKKQSIAQTREMEGKVVKTAGRILSFRTHGNIAFADLKDETGKIQLFFKKTELGDESYKNLM
;
A
#
# COMPACT_ATOMS: atom_id res chain seq x y z
N MET A 1 14.09 26.37 4.22
CA MET A 1 13.68 24.96 4.08
C MET A 1 13.16 24.77 2.68
N THR A 2 13.80 23.94 1.87
CA THR A 2 13.30 23.67 0.51
C THR A 2 12.19 22.62 0.57
N THR A 3 11.30 22.61 -0.42
CA THR A 3 10.17 21.65 -0.51
C THR A 3 10.63 20.20 -0.38
N SER A 4 11.84 19.89 -0.84
CA SER A 4 12.46 18.56 -0.77
C SER A 4 12.78 18.11 0.66
N ASP A 5 13.23 19.02 1.52
CA ASP A 5 13.57 18.72 2.92
C ASP A 5 12.32 18.31 3.72
N ASN A 6 11.20 19.01 3.50
CA ASN A 6 9.92 18.72 4.15
C ASN A 6 9.39 17.32 3.78
N ILE A 7 9.49 16.92 2.50
CA ILE A 7 9.04 15.60 2.03
C ILE A 7 9.85 14.49 2.70
N ARG A 8 11.16 14.69 2.88
CA ARG A 8 12.03 13.71 3.53
C ARG A 8 11.66 13.52 4.99
N GLU A 9 11.44 14.62 5.72
CA GLU A 9 11.03 14.57 7.14
C GLU A 9 9.70 13.86 7.33
N GLU A 10 8.70 14.12 6.49
CA GLU A 10 7.42 13.42 6.55
C GLU A 10 7.55 11.91 6.33
N ARG A 11 8.40 11.50 5.38
CA ARG A 11 8.68 10.06 5.13
C ARG A 11 9.35 9.40 6.32
N LEU A 12 10.28 10.09 6.98
CA LEU A 12 10.91 9.59 8.21
C LEU A 12 9.89 9.45 9.35
N LYS A 13 9.01 10.44 9.54
CA LYS A 13 7.92 10.35 10.54
C LYS A 13 7.00 9.15 10.30
N LYS A 14 6.65 8.87 9.03
CA LYS A 14 5.85 7.69 8.67
C LYS A 14 6.60 6.38 8.95
N LEU A 15 7.89 6.34 8.66
CA LEU A 15 8.73 5.17 8.94
C LEU A 15 8.80 4.86 10.44
N GLU A 16 8.94 5.88 11.29
CA GLU A 16 8.91 5.71 12.75
C GLU A 16 7.56 5.20 13.24
N LYS A 17 6.44 5.69 12.68
CA LYS A 17 5.11 5.15 13.00
C LYS A 17 4.99 3.65 12.66
N ILE A 18 5.49 3.22 11.50
CA ILE A 18 5.45 1.81 11.09
C ILE A 18 6.25 0.95 12.09
N ARG A 19 7.43 1.43 12.51
CA ARG A 19 8.24 0.76 13.54
C ARG A 19 7.54 0.69 14.89
N ALA A 20 6.85 1.76 15.31
CA ALA A 20 6.10 1.81 16.55
C ALA A 20 4.91 0.83 16.57
N LEU A 21 4.34 0.51 15.41
CA LEU A 21 3.33 -0.53 15.25
C LEU A 21 3.91 -1.97 15.34
N GLY A 22 5.23 -2.12 15.54
CA GLY A 22 5.91 -3.42 15.57
C GLY A 22 6.09 -4.06 14.19
N ILE A 23 5.81 -3.32 13.12
CA ILE A 23 5.90 -3.81 11.73
C ILE A 23 7.30 -3.53 11.21
N ASN A 24 7.97 -4.54 10.64
CA ASN A 24 9.24 -4.33 9.96
C ASN A 24 8.99 -3.61 8.61
N PRO A 25 9.47 -2.36 8.42
CA PRO A 25 9.26 -1.60 7.18
C PRO A 25 10.02 -2.19 5.98
N TYR A 26 11.05 -3.01 6.22
CA TYR A 26 11.87 -3.65 5.20
C TYR A 26 11.94 -5.16 5.45
N PRO A 27 10.83 -5.89 5.23
CA PRO A 27 10.82 -7.34 5.36
C PRO A 27 11.74 -7.95 4.30
N ALA A 28 12.51 -8.96 4.70
CA ALA A 28 13.50 -9.60 3.82
C ALA A 28 12.84 -10.32 2.63
N ASN A 29 11.67 -10.94 2.86
CA ASN A 29 10.95 -11.71 1.86
C ASN A 29 9.46 -11.42 1.91
N PHE A 30 8.84 -11.41 0.74
CA PHE A 30 7.40 -11.45 0.56
C PHE A 30 7.07 -12.58 -0.41
N ASP A 31 6.26 -13.53 0.02
CA ASP A 31 5.81 -14.66 -0.80
C ASP A 31 4.77 -14.18 -1.84
N LYS A 32 5.25 -13.55 -2.92
CA LYS A 32 4.46 -13.10 -4.07
C LYS A 32 4.03 -14.33 -4.87
N LYS A 33 2.72 -14.60 -4.93
CA LYS A 33 2.17 -15.74 -5.69
C LYS A 33 1.81 -15.39 -7.12
N GLN A 34 1.32 -14.19 -7.36
CA GLN A 34 0.90 -13.74 -8.68
C GLN A 34 1.57 -12.42 -9.08
N SER A 35 1.88 -12.30 -10.36
CA SER A 35 2.18 -11.00 -10.97
C SER A 35 0.89 -10.17 -11.13
N ILE A 36 1.04 -8.87 -11.39
CA ILE A 36 -0.12 -8.01 -11.64
C ILE A 36 -0.86 -8.43 -12.91
N ALA A 37 -0.14 -8.83 -13.98
CA ALA A 37 -0.77 -9.33 -15.20
C ALA A 37 -1.64 -10.58 -14.92
N GLN A 38 -1.12 -11.56 -14.19
CA GLN A 38 -1.88 -12.76 -13.80
C GLN A 38 -3.08 -12.41 -12.91
N THR A 39 -2.91 -11.48 -11.98
CA THR A 39 -3.98 -11.04 -11.09
C THR A 39 -5.18 -10.50 -11.86
N ARG A 40 -4.96 -9.80 -12.97
CA ARG A 40 -6.03 -9.24 -13.80
C ARG A 40 -6.88 -10.31 -14.51
N GLU A 41 -6.35 -11.51 -14.70
CA GLU A 41 -7.06 -12.65 -15.29
C GLU A 41 -7.78 -13.50 -14.23
N MET A 42 -7.59 -13.19 -12.94
CA MET A 42 -8.10 -13.96 -11.80
C MET A 42 -9.27 -13.26 -11.11
N GLU A 43 -10.23 -12.77 -11.89
CA GLU A 43 -11.42 -12.10 -11.35
C GLU A 43 -12.21 -13.01 -10.39
N GLY A 44 -12.65 -12.44 -9.27
CA GLY A 44 -13.38 -13.17 -8.22
C GLY A 44 -12.54 -14.13 -7.36
N LYS A 45 -11.22 -14.23 -7.58
CA LYS A 45 -10.34 -15.10 -6.80
C LYS A 45 -9.50 -14.30 -5.80
N VAL A 46 -9.13 -14.97 -4.71
CA VAL A 46 -8.15 -14.43 -3.75
C VAL A 46 -6.76 -14.55 -4.36
N VAL A 47 -6.03 -13.43 -4.37
CA VAL A 47 -4.69 -13.30 -4.96
C VAL A 47 -3.72 -12.75 -3.92
N LYS A 48 -2.42 -13.03 -4.12
CA LYS A 48 -1.33 -12.49 -3.30
C LYS A 48 -0.25 -11.94 -4.21
N THR A 49 -0.20 -10.62 -4.31
CA THR A 49 0.73 -9.89 -5.19
C THR A 49 1.43 -8.77 -4.42
N ALA A 50 2.49 -8.20 -5.04
CA ALA A 50 3.24 -7.08 -4.50
C ALA A 50 3.76 -6.20 -5.65
N GLY A 51 4.02 -4.94 -5.35
CA GLY A 51 4.52 -3.96 -6.30
C GLY A 51 4.78 -2.61 -5.63
N ARG A 52 5.09 -1.61 -6.44
CA ARG A 52 5.31 -0.23 -6.01
C ARG A 52 4.00 0.55 -6.05
N ILE A 53 3.68 1.23 -4.95
CA ILE A 53 2.59 2.21 -4.91
C ILE A 53 3.04 3.47 -5.64
N LEU A 54 2.31 3.85 -6.70
CA LEU A 54 2.56 5.06 -7.47
C LEU A 54 1.70 6.23 -7.01
N SER A 55 0.44 5.96 -6.71
CA SER A 55 -0.53 6.95 -6.26
C SER A 55 -1.28 6.37 -5.07
N PHE A 56 -1.67 7.24 -4.15
CA PHE A 56 -2.50 6.90 -3.02
C PHE A 56 -3.47 8.06 -2.78
N ARG A 57 -4.77 7.78 -2.83
CA ARG A 57 -5.84 8.78 -2.69
C ARG A 57 -6.85 8.31 -1.66
N THR A 58 -7.23 9.19 -0.75
CA THR A 58 -8.17 8.91 0.34
C THR A 58 -9.38 9.81 0.24
N HIS A 59 -10.58 9.22 0.38
CA HIS A 59 -11.86 9.92 0.34
C HIS A 59 -12.74 9.40 1.49
N GLY A 60 -12.67 10.05 2.65
CA GLY A 60 -13.50 9.69 3.81
C GLY A 60 -13.28 8.25 4.28
N ASN A 61 -14.24 7.36 3.98
CA ASN A 61 -14.25 5.95 4.36
C ASN A 61 -13.69 4.99 3.29
N ILE A 62 -13.20 5.52 2.16
CA ILE A 62 -12.58 4.73 1.10
C ILE A 62 -11.19 5.26 0.77
N ALA A 63 -10.30 4.37 0.37
CA ALA A 63 -9.01 4.73 -0.19
C ALA A 63 -8.75 3.93 -1.47
N PHE A 64 -7.96 4.52 -2.37
CA PHE A 64 -7.48 3.84 -3.57
C PHE A 64 -5.97 3.97 -3.65
N ALA A 65 -5.31 2.92 -4.12
CA ALA A 65 -3.90 2.96 -4.43
C ALA A 65 -3.62 2.34 -5.79
N ASP A 66 -2.73 2.92 -6.57
CA ASP A 66 -2.27 2.29 -7.79
C ASP A 66 -0.99 1.51 -7.52
N LEU A 67 -1.07 0.19 -7.64
CA LEU A 67 0.04 -0.75 -7.49
C LEU A 67 0.63 -1.07 -8.87
N LYS A 68 1.95 -0.93 -9.02
CA LYS A 68 2.67 -1.24 -10.25
C LYS A 68 3.79 -2.24 -9.99
N ASP A 69 3.90 -3.24 -10.86
CA ASP A 69 4.98 -4.21 -10.93
C ASP A 69 5.55 -4.20 -12.36
N GLU A 70 6.59 -4.98 -12.63
CA GLU A 70 7.20 -5.16 -13.95
C GLU A 70 6.18 -5.55 -15.03
N THR A 71 5.14 -6.31 -14.65
CA THR A 71 4.13 -6.85 -15.57
C THR A 71 2.96 -5.91 -15.85
N GLY A 72 2.76 -4.85 -15.06
CA GLY A 72 1.62 -3.97 -15.26
C GLY A 72 1.22 -3.15 -14.04
N LYS A 73 0.02 -2.57 -14.09
CA LYS A 73 -0.59 -1.79 -13.00
C LYS A 73 -1.98 -2.32 -12.65
N ILE A 74 -2.34 -2.25 -11.38
CA ILE A 74 -3.68 -2.55 -10.87
C ILE A 74 -4.07 -1.55 -9.79
N GLN A 75 -5.36 -1.22 -9.72
CA GLN A 75 -5.90 -0.34 -8.69
C GLN A 75 -6.38 -1.19 -7.51
N LEU A 76 -5.93 -0.83 -6.32
CA LEU A 76 -6.39 -1.37 -5.06
C LEU A 76 -7.52 -0.46 -4.54
N PHE A 77 -8.60 -1.09 -4.08
CA PHE A 77 -9.72 -0.42 -3.43
C PHE A 77 -9.78 -0.86 -1.98
N PHE A 78 -9.80 0.10 -1.08
CA PHE A 78 -9.84 -0.11 0.36
C PHE A 78 -11.13 0.50 0.90
N LYS A 79 -11.96 -0.31 1.54
CA LYS A 79 -13.17 0.15 2.23
C LYS A 79 -13.00 -0.03 3.73
N LYS A 80 -13.19 1.04 4.50
CA LYS A 80 -13.05 1.02 5.97
C LYS A 80 -13.84 -0.12 6.64
N THR A 81 -15.04 -0.40 6.15
CA THR A 81 -15.91 -1.48 6.66
C THR A 81 -15.29 -2.87 6.51
N GLU A 82 -14.50 -3.11 5.46
CA GLU A 82 -13.89 -4.43 5.21
C GLU A 82 -12.52 -4.59 5.88
N LEU A 83 -11.78 -3.50 6.08
CA LEU A 83 -10.45 -3.50 6.73
C LEU A 83 -10.51 -3.42 8.25
N GLY A 84 -11.61 -2.87 8.79
CA GLY A 84 -11.71 -2.48 10.20
C GLY A 84 -11.07 -1.11 10.49
N ASP A 85 -11.52 -0.47 11.56
CA ASP A 85 -11.13 0.90 11.94
C ASP A 85 -9.61 1.05 12.19
N GLU A 86 -8.97 0.07 12.82
CA GLU A 86 -7.53 0.11 13.10
C GLU A 86 -6.67 0.01 11.84
N SER A 87 -6.93 -0.99 10.99
CA SER A 87 -6.18 -1.17 9.73
C SER A 87 -6.35 0.04 8.81
N TYR A 88 -7.54 0.64 8.78
CA TYR A 88 -7.80 1.84 7.99
C TYR A 88 -7.10 3.09 8.56
N LYS A 89 -7.03 3.24 9.88
CA LYS A 89 -6.22 4.31 10.51
C LYS A 89 -4.74 4.15 10.20
N ASN A 90 -4.23 2.92 10.15
CA ASN A 90 -2.82 2.65 9.83
C ASN A 90 -2.47 2.94 8.35
N LEU A 91 -3.48 3.02 7.47
CA LEU A 91 -3.33 3.46 6.07
C LEU A 91 -3.19 4.99 5.93
N MET A 92 -3.48 5.78 6.98
CA MET A 92 -3.41 7.25 7.01
C MET A 92 -2.13 7.77 7.65
#